data_AF-A0A5C8ETD4-F1
#
_entry.id   AF-A0A5C8ETD4-F1
#
_cell.length_a   1.000
_cell.length_b   1.000
_cell.length_c   1.000
_cell.angle_alpha   90.00
_cell.angle_beta   90.00
_cell.angle_gamma   90.00
#
_symmetry.space_group_name_H-M   'P 1'
#
loop_
_entity.id
_entity.type
_entity.pdbx_description
1 polymer ?
#
loop_
_entity_poly.entity_id
_entity_poly.type
_entity_poly.pdbx_seq_one_letter_code
_entity_poly.pdbx_strand_id
1 'polypeptide(L)'
;MKKIFLLTMFTIFFSSCAEELVTVIDEYNMPYEIKAIPGNNKVSIEFWSGILASDFAGFNLYAKTSESMNQPDDAILNTTDQALPTIKGTNHTRTNFTIEIPNYTFVNNTKYYITVTAYGTNELIEEKYIETKISTIVPVIPRPEGSATITANIDVTGAGTVATRNGNMINVFGAWKVQYFGYQTNFNSVVIVTNMNGFDNNAPYLVNGLYIFYNGSALAKVLIGASNTYQWAYQNNAASWNGV
;
A
#
# COMPACT_ATOMS: atom_id res chain seq x y z
N MET A 1 31.66 49.26 70.21
CA MET A 1 30.90 49.56 68.98
C MET A 1 30.03 48.36 68.64
N LYS A 2 28.75 48.63 68.32
CA LYS A 2 27.66 47.88 67.63
C LYS A 2 27.50 46.34 67.70
N LYS A 3 26.22 45.96 67.57
CA LYS A 3 25.51 44.69 67.83
C LYS A 3 25.53 43.70 66.65
N ILE A 4 25.50 42.39 66.98
CA ILE A 4 24.72 41.22 66.44
C ILE A 4 24.11 41.28 65.01
N PHE A 5 24.28 40.20 64.20
CA PHE A 5 23.27 39.27 63.58
C PHE A 5 23.66 38.65 62.19
N LEU A 6 23.76 37.31 62.16
CA LEU A 6 23.29 36.24 61.24
C LEU A 6 23.18 36.35 59.68
N LEU A 7 23.57 35.23 59.04
CA LEU A 7 23.05 34.48 57.85
C LEU A 7 23.17 35.01 56.40
N THR A 8 23.76 34.18 55.52
CA THR A 8 23.20 33.69 54.24
C THR A 8 24.14 32.62 53.66
N MET A 9 23.81 31.33 53.75
CA MET A 9 22.97 30.50 52.86
C MET A 9 23.75 29.90 51.66
N PHE A 10 23.77 28.56 51.64
CA PHE A 10 23.98 27.64 50.51
C PHE A 10 24.24 28.23 49.12
N THR A 11 25.39 27.91 48.53
CA THR A 11 25.52 27.70 47.08
C THR A 11 26.04 26.30 46.82
N ILE A 12 25.07 25.38 46.85
CA ILE A 12 25.10 24.05 46.25
C ILE A 12 25.39 24.17 44.75
N PHE A 13 26.32 23.34 44.27
CA PHE A 13 26.35 22.70 42.95
C PHE A 13 26.01 23.56 41.72
N PHE A 14 27.01 24.22 41.13
CA PHE A 14 26.98 24.59 39.71
C PHE A 14 28.39 24.50 39.08
N SER A 15 29.05 23.34 39.17
CA SER A 15 29.94 22.94 38.08
C SER A 15 29.05 22.27 37.04
N SER A 16 28.63 23.06 36.06
CA SER A 16 27.82 22.66 34.93
C SER A 16 28.29 21.31 34.35
N CYS A 17 27.51 20.25 34.57
CA CYS A 17 27.32 19.28 33.50
C CYS A 17 26.75 20.09 32.34
N ALA A 18 27.60 20.42 31.37
CA ALA A 18 27.13 20.76 30.05
C ALA A 18 26.46 19.49 29.53
N GLU A 19 25.18 19.30 29.84
CA GLU A 19 24.35 18.52 28.95
C GLU A 19 24.29 19.33 27.67
N GLU A 20 25.11 18.91 26.71
CA GLU A 20 24.88 19.21 25.31
C GLU A 20 23.43 18.81 25.04
N LEU A 21 22.55 19.81 24.95
CA LEU A 21 21.18 19.63 24.51
C LEU A 21 21.26 19.23 23.04
N VAL A 22 21.52 17.96 22.77
CA VAL A 22 21.34 17.36 21.46
C VAL A 22 19.82 17.40 21.25
N THR A 23 19.34 18.46 20.63
CA THR A 23 17.99 18.47 20.06
C THR A 23 17.99 17.42 18.96
N VAL A 24 17.69 16.17 19.31
CA VAL A 24 17.18 15.20 18.35
C VAL A 24 15.91 15.85 17.81
N ILE A 25 15.92 16.21 16.53
CA ILE A 25 14.76 16.80 15.89
C ILE A 25 13.75 15.65 15.79
N ASP A 26 12.76 15.64 16.69
CA ASP A 26 11.63 14.72 16.60
C ASP A 26 10.81 15.13 15.36
N GLU A 27 10.99 14.39 14.26
CA GLU A 27 10.29 14.64 13.00
C GLU A 27 9.21 13.60 12.75
N TYR A 28 7.94 14.04 12.82
CA TYR A 28 6.78 13.31 12.32
C TYR A 28 6.51 13.63 10.86
N ASN A 29 7.30 13.04 9.96
CA ASN A 29 7.02 13.14 8.54
C ASN A 29 5.81 12.26 8.18
N MET A 30 4.86 12.83 7.44
CA MET A 30 3.74 12.07 6.90
C MET A 30 4.24 11.01 5.92
N PRO A 31 3.62 9.81 5.88
CA PRO A 31 3.86 8.86 4.80
C PRO A 31 3.61 9.49 3.43
N TYR A 32 4.43 9.14 2.44
CA TYR A 32 4.37 9.69 1.10
C TYR A 32 4.57 8.60 0.04
N GLU A 33 4.27 8.95 -1.23
CA GLU A 33 4.25 7.98 -2.35
C GLU A 33 3.38 6.75 -2.05
N ILE A 34 2.24 6.98 -1.38
CA ILE A 34 1.32 5.92 -0.97
C ILE A 34 0.71 5.26 -2.21
N LYS A 35 0.77 3.94 -2.28
CA LYS A 35 0.18 3.10 -3.33
C LYS A 35 -0.59 1.96 -2.71
N ALA A 36 -1.70 1.57 -3.34
CA ALA A 36 -2.44 0.38 -2.97
C ALA A 36 -2.26 -0.71 -4.04
N ILE A 37 -1.86 -1.89 -3.60
CA ILE A 37 -1.58 -3.05 -4.43
C ILE A 37 -2.74 -4.05 -4.24
N PRO A 38 -3.59 -4.27 -5.25
CA PRO A 38 -4.69 -5.22 -5.13
C PRO A 38 -4.19 -6.66 -5.17
N GLY A 39 -4.90 -7.55 -4.46
CA GLY A 39 -4.77 -9.00 -4.58
C GLY A 39 -6.12 -9.69 -4.44
N ASN A 40 -6.09 -11.03 -4.33
CA ASN A 40 -7.29 -11.84 -4.15
C ASN A 40 -7.84 -11.74 -2.72
N ASN A 41 -8.97 -11.05 -2.55
CA ASN A 41 -9.60 -10.73 -1.27
C ASN A 41 -8.64 -10.07 -0.27
N LYS A 42 -7.69 -9.30 -0.77
CA LYS A 42 -6.69 -8.61 0.04
C LYS A 42 -6.13 -7.39 -0.66
N VAL A 43 -5.52 -6.50 0.12
CA VAL A 43 -4.82 -5.31 -0.35
C VAL A 43 -3.54 -5.15 0.44
N SER A 44 -2.45 -4.82 -0.24
CA SER A 44 -1.24 -4.31 0.39
C SER A 44 -1.08 -2.81 0.13
N ILE A 45 -0.48 -2.09 1.07
CA ILE A 45 -0.12 -0.68 0.93
C ILE A 45 1.39 -0.55 0.86
N GLU A 46 1.88 0.17 -0.14
CA GLU A 46 3.29 0.55 -0.29
C GLU A 46 3.42 2.05 -0.02
N PHE A 47 4.41 2.46 0.78
CA PHE A 47 4.64 3.87 1.07
C PHE A 47 6.05 4.08 1.61
N TRP A 48 6.57 5.29 1.43
CA TRP A 48 7.78 5.74 2.08
C TRP A 48 7.46 6.48 3.38
N SER A 49 8.32 6.28 4.37
CA SER A 49 8.26 6.99 5.65
C SER A 49 9.67 7.30 6.14
N GLY A 50 9.82 8.38 6.91
CA GLY A 50 11.07 8.82 7.51
C GLY A 50 10.78 9.55 8.82
N ILE A 51 10.53 8.80 9.88
CA ILE A 51 10.07 9.33 11.17
C ILE A 51 11.22 9.22 12.16
N LEU A 52 11.63 10.35 12.70
CA LEU A 52 12.72 10.46 13.68
C LEU A 52 12.19 10.93 15.03
N ALA A 53 10.95 10.59 15.36
CA ALA A 53 10.35 10.95 16.63
C ALA A 53 10.54 9.86 17.69
N SER A 54 10.90 10.25 18.90
CA SER A 54 11.11 9.37 20.06
C SER A 54 9.84 8.64 20.53
N ASP A 55 8.68 9.27 20.37
CA ASP A 55 7.35 8.78 20.75
C ASP A 55 6.60 8.06 19.60
N PHE A 56 7.27 7.79 18.48
CA PHE A 56 6.69 7.04 17.37
C PHE A 56 6.40 5.58 17.79
N ALA A 57 5.14 5.17 17.59
CA ALA A 57 4.67 3.84 17.98
C ALA A 57 4.37 2.94 16.78
N GLY A 58 4.13 3.50 15.59
CA GLY A 58 3.82 2.72 14.40
C GLY A 58 2.89 3.43 13.41
N PHE A 59 2.16 2.64 12.62
CA PHE A 59 1.30 3.16 11.55
C PHE A 59 -0.17 2.78 11.76
N ASN A 60 -1.05 3.75 11.56
CA ASN A 60 -2.48 3.50 11.40
C ASN A 60 -2.78 3.28 9.91
N LEU A 61 -3.39 2.14 9.61
CA LEU A 61 -3.87 1.80 8.28
C LEU A 61 -5.38 1.94 8.25
N TYR A 62 -5.88 2.44 7.14
CA TYR A 62 -7.30 2.70 6.94
C TYR A 62 -7.78 2.02 5.67
N ALA A 63 -8.98 1.42 5.71
CA ALA A 63 -9.66 0.90 4.54
C ALA A 63 -11.16 1.10 4.66
N LYS A 64 -11.79 1.72 3.66
CA LYS A 64 -13.25 1.92 3.60
C LYS A 64 -13.77 1.85 2.18
N THR A 65 -15.06 1.56 2.00
CA THR A 65 -15.75 1.68 0.70
C THR A 65 -16.16 3.12 0.38
N SER A 66 -16.06 4.02 1.36
CA SER A 66 -16.22 5.47 1.22
C SER A 66 -14.84 6.14 1.22
N GLU A 67 -14.70 7.22 0.44
CA GLU A 67 -13.47 8.02 0.39
C GLU A 67 -13.27 8.88 1.64
N SER A 68 -14.34 9.15 2.40
CA SER A 68 -14.26 9.91 3.66
C SER A 68 -13.76 9.02 4.80
N MET A 69 -12.66 9.45 5.43
CA MET A 69 -12.04 8.78 6.57
C MET A 69 -11.85 9.75 7.74
N ASN A 70 -12.24 9.31 8.93
CA ASN A 70 -12.12 10.04 10.18
C ASN A 70 -10.96 9.46 10.99
N GLN A 71 -9.94 10.28 11.29
CA GLN A 71 -8.82 9.88 12.14
C GLN A 71 -9.13 10.21 13.61
N PRO A 72 -8.75 9.34 14.57
CA PRO A 72 -8.23 7.99 14.39
C PRO A 72 -9.33 6.91 14.27
N ASP A 73 -10.60 7.30 14.40
CA ASP A 73 -11.73 6.38 14.62
C ASP A 73 -11.94 5.31 13.53
N ASP A 74 -11.58 5.62 12.29
CA ASP A 74 -11.68 4.69 11.16
C ASP A 74 -10.44 3.79 10.98
N ALA A 75 -9.42 3.94 11.81
CA ALA A 75 -8.20 3.15 11.72
C ALA A 75 -8.49 1.68 12.04
N ILE A 76 -7.85 0.79 11.29
CA ILE A 76 -7.94 -0.64 11.55
C ILE A 76 -7.18 -0.95 12.84
N LEU A 77 -7.81 -1.63 13.77
CA LEU A 77 -7.17 -2.00 15.03
C LEU A 77 -6.19 -3.16 14.82
N ASN A 78 -5.13 -3.16 15.62
CA ASN A 78 -4.20 -4.28 15.67
C ASN A 78 -4.92 -5.53 16.19
N THR A 79 -4.63 -6.69 15.59
CA THR A 79 -5.31 -7.95 15.91
C THR A 79 -5.10 -8.38 17.34
N THR A 80 -3.90 -8.17 17.85
CA THR A 80 -3.40 -8.81 19.06
C THR A 80 -3.91 -8.09 20.30
N ASP A 81 -3.89 -6.76 20.31
CA ASP A 81 -4.27 -5.95 21.46
C ASP A 81 -5.54 -5.12 21.24
N GLN A 82 -6.13 -5.17 20.05
CA GLN A 82 -7.32 -4.38 19.68
C GLN A 82 -7.11 -2.88 19.92
N ALA A 83 -5.88 -2.40 19.69
CA ALA A 83 -5.48 -1.02 19.90
C ALA A 83 -4.78 -0.43 18.67
N LEU A 84 -4.50 0.88 18.74
CA LEU A 84 -3.64 1.60 17.81
C LEU A 84 -2.18 1.55 18.30
N PRO A 85 -1.18 1.54 17.41
CA PRO A 85 -1.34 1.60 15.96
C PRO A 85 -1.75 0.27 15.32
N THR A 86 -2.32 0.30 14.12
CA THR A 86 -2.61 -0.92 13.35
C THR A 86 -1.38 -1.84 13.26
N ILE A 87 -0.22 -1.25 12.95
CA ILE A 87 1.07 -1.94 12.90
C ILE A 87 2.04 -1.21 13.82
N LYS A 88 2.62 -1.94 14.78
CA LYS A 88 3.67 -1.42 15.66
C LYS A 88 4.98 -1.23 14.89
N GLY A 89 5.72 -0.19 15.22
CA GLY A 89 7.00 0.11 14.59
C GLY A 89 7.89 0.97 15.46
N THR A 90 9.13 1.11 15.03
CA THR A 90 10.11 2.01 15.64
C THR A 90 10.49 3.12 14.65
N ASN A 91 11.05 4.20 15.18
CA ASN A 91 11.55 5.29 14.36
C ASN A 91 12.60 4.81 13.34
N HIS A 92 12.70 5.54 12.23
CA HIS A 92 13.55 5.20 11.09
C HIS A 92 13.78 6.43 10.22
N THR A 93 14.98 6.60 9.69
CA THR A 93 15.35 7.80 8.93
C THR A 93 14.66 7.89 7.56
N ARG A 94 14.62 6.79 6.80
CA ARG A 94 13.90 6.69 5.52
C ARG A 94 13.79 5.24 5.08
N THR A 95 12.58 4.71 5.04
CA THR A 95 12.32 3.30 4.72
C THR A 95 11.09 3.17 3.83
N ASN A 96 11.16 2.30 2.83
CA ASN A 96 10.00 1.90 2.05
C ASN A 96 9.34 0.70 2.74
N PHE A 97 8.03 0.77 2.92
CA PHE A 97 7.24 -0.30 3.52
C PHE A 97 6.30 -0.88 2.48
N THR A 98 6.10 -2.20 2.53
CA THR A 98 5.01 -2.88 1.84
C THR A 98 4.31 -3.76 2.85
N ILE A 99 3.07 -3.40 3.20
CA ILE A 99 2.32 -4.02 4.28
C ILE A 99 1.01 -4.57 3.72
N GLU A 100 0.75 -5.88 3.86
CA GLU A 100 -0.59 -6.42 3.66
C GLU A 100 -1.49 -5.92 4.78
N ILE A 101 -2.62 -5.30 4.42
CA ILE A 101 -3.53 -4.71 5.40
C ILE A 101 -4.15 -5.83 6.23
N PRO A 102 -3.85 -5.91 7.53
CA PRO A 102 -4.37 -6.97 8.38
C PRO A 102 -5.84 -6.68 8.73
N ASN A 103 -6.57 -7.73 9.14
CA ASN A 103 -7.87 -7.62 9.84
C ASN A 103 -8.96 -6.83 9.13
N TYR A 104 -8.88 -6.77 7.81
CA TYR A 104 -9.91 -6.14 6.99
C TYR A 104 -10.41 -7.14 5.95
N THR A 105 -11.72 -7.39 5.96
CA THR A 105 -12.34 -8.32 5.01
C THR A 105 -12.56 -7.62 3.69
N PHE A 106 -11.62 -7.79 2.77
CA PHE A 106 -11.76 -7.32 1.40
C PHE A 106 -12.60 -8.28 0.56
N VAL A 107 -13.52 -7.72 -0.22
CA VAL A 107 -14.32 -8.45 -1.20
C VAL A 107 -13.83 -8.07 -2.59
N ASN A 108 -13.48 -9.09 -3.38
CA ASN A 108 -13.13 -8.89 -4.78
C ASN A 108 -14.20 -8.12 -5.57
N ASN A 109 -13.75 -7.27 -6.49
CA ASN A 109 -14.54 -6.37 -7.33
C ASN A 109 -15.28 -5.24 -6.57
N THR A 110 -15.04 -5.08 -5.27
CA THR A 110 -15.53 -3.93 -4.50
C THR A 110 -14.47 -2.83 -4.49
N LYS A 111 -14.87 -1.57 -4.70
CA LYS A 111 -13.98 -0.41 -4.60
C LYS A 111 -13.76 -0.04 -3.14
N TYR A 112 -12.50 0.04 -2.75
CA TYR A 112 -12.06 0.54 -1.46
C TYR A 112 -11.17 1.76 -1.65
N TYR A 113 -11.04 2.53 -0.59
CA TYR A 113 -10.14 3.65 -0.43
C TYR A 113 -9.22 3.29 0.72
N ILE A 114 -7.92 3.47 0.52
CA ILE A 114 -6.88 3.07 1.45
C ILE A 114 -5.99 4.26 1.74
N THR A 115 -5.55 4.40 2.99
CA THR A 115 -4.48 5.32 3.36
C THR A 115 -3.70 4.80 4.57
N VAL A 116 -2.61 5.48 4.88
CA VAL A 116 -1.72 5.20 6.00
C VAL A 116 -1.26 6.51 6.62
N THR A 117 -1.15 6.51 7.94
CA THR A 117 -0.65 7.64 8.71
C THR A 117 0.36 7.14 9.74
N ALA A 118 1.26 8.01 10.15
CA ALA A 118 2.17 7.76 11.27
C ALA A 118 1.47 8.07 12.59
N TYR A 119 1.69 7.21 13.58
CA TYR A 119 1.07 7.29 14.89
C TYR A 119 2.13 7.19 16.00
N GLY A 120 2.00 8.08 16.97
CA GLY A 120 2.83 8.16 18.16
C GLY A 120 2.01 8.21 19.44
N THR A 121 2.64 7.77 20.53
CA THR A 121 2.08 7.75 21.87
C THR A 121 2.94 8.61 22.78
N ASN A 122 2.43 9.77 23.19
CA ASN A 122 3.15 10.64 24.10
C ASN A 122 2.82 10.30 25.55
N GLU A 123 3.80 9.78 26.30
CA GLU A 123 3.63 9.41 27.72
C GLU A 123 3.62 10.63 28.66
N LEU A 124 4.03 11.81 28.20
CA LEU A 124 4.16 13.03 29.03
C LEU A 124 2.87 13.85 29.13
N ILE A 125 1.81 13.45 28.43
CA ILE A 125 0.50 14.07 28.46
C ILE A 125 -0.53 12.95 28.43
N GLU A 126 -1.35 12.81 29.48
CA GLU A 126 -2.42 11.82 29.53
C GLU A 126 -3.23 11.86 28.21
N GLU A 127 -3.17 10.75 27.47
CA GLU A 127 -4.03 10.40 26.32
C GLU A 127 -3.90 11.25 25.04
N LYS A 128 -2.83 12.03 24.84
CA LYS A 128 -2.66 12.77 23.58
C LYS A 128 -1.93 11.96 22.52
N TYR A 129 -2.69 11.29 21.67
CA TYR A 129 -2.19 10.64 20.46
C TYR A 129 -1.66 11.67 19.46
N ILE A 130 -0.50 11.38 18.86
CA ILE A 130 0.08 12.20 17.78
C ILE A 130 -0.04 11.40 16.51
N GLU A 131 -0.98 11.79 15.64
CA GLU A 131 -1.15 11.17 14.34
C GLU A 131 -0.94 12.18 13.22
N THR A 132 -0.16 11.82 12.21
CA THR A 132 -0.02 12.65 11.01
C THR A 132 -1.36 12.72 10.27
N LYS A 133 -1.69 13.88 9.70
CA LYS A 133 -2.89 14.03 8.88
C LYS A 133 -2.85 13.10 7.67
N ILE A 134 -4.01 12.56 7.27
CA ILE A 134 -4.16 11.89 5.98
C ILE A 134 -3.78 12.86 4.87
N SER A 135 -2.75 12.50 4.09
CA SER A 135 -2.23 13.30 2.98
C SER A 135 -2.77 12.81 1.63
N THR A 136 -2.95 11.50 1.48
CA THR A 136 -3.31 10.84 0.22
C THR A 136 -4.26 9.69 0.51
N ILE A 137 -5.33 9.57 -0.27
CA ILE A 137 -6.26 8.44 -0.23
C ILE A 137 -6.22 7.76 -1.60
N VAL A 138 -5.94 6.47 -1.63
CA VAL A 138 -5.73 5.72 -2.88
C VAL A 138 -6.90 4.77 -3.10
N PRO A 139 -7.62 4.86 -4.24
CA PRO A 139 -8.65 3.90 -4.59
C PRO A 139 -8.03 2.57 -5.05
N VAL A 140 -8.62 1.46 -4.64
CA VAL A 140 -8.18 0.10 -5.02
C VAL A 140 -9.38 -0.83 -5.16
N ILE A 141 -9.28 -1.79 -6.07
CA ILE A 141 -10.26 -2.86 -6.21
C ILE A 141 -9.51 -4.20 -6.09
N PRO A 142 -9.65 -4.94 -4.97
CA PRO A 142 -9.21 -6.33 -4.87
C PRO A 142 -9.86 -7.14 -5.98
N ARG A 143 -9.19 -8.16 -6.47
CA ARG A 143 -9.63 -8.90 -7.65
C ARG A 143 -9.28 -10.37 -7.53
N PRO A 144 -10.12 -11.28 -8.07
CA PRO A 144 -9.76 -12.68 -8.13
C PRO A 144 -8.46 -12.85 -8.90
N GLU A 145 -7.55 -13.64 -8.32
CA GLU A 145 -6.30 -14.01 -8.94
C GLU A 145 -6.16 -15.53 -8.92
N GLY A 146 -5.41 -16.05 -9.88
CA GLY A 146 -5.12 -17.47 -9.95
C GLY A 146 -3.98 -17.77 -10.92
N SER A 147 -3.77 -19.05 -11.15
CA SER A 147 -2.74 -19.55 -12.06
C SER A 147 -3.25 -20.75 -12.82
N ALA A 148 -2.76 -20.94 -14.05
CA ALA A 148 -2.97 -22.16 -14.81
C ALA A 148 -1.82 -22.41 -15.79
N THR A 149 -1.98 -23.38 -16.67
CA THR A 149 -1.00 -23.74 -17.70
C THR A 149 -1.62 -23.59 -19.09
N ILE A 150 -0.89 -22.95 -19.99
CA ILE A 150 -1.29 -22.78 -21.39
C ILE A 150 -1.05 -24.11 -22.12
N THR A 151 -2.14 -24.80 -22.45
CA THR A 151 -2.14 -25.93 -23.39
C THR A 151 -2.36 -25.44 -24.82
N ALA A 152 -3.38 -24.58 -25.00
CA ALA A 152 -3.67 -23.85 -26.22
C ALA A 152 -4.33 -22.50 -25.90
N ASN A 153 -5.17 -22.48 -24.87
CA ASN A 153 -5.92 -21.31 -24.43
C ASN A 153 -5.28 -20.66 -23.20
N ILE A 154 -5.55 -19.37 -23.05
CA ILE A 154 -5.35 -18.60 -21.82
C ILE A 154 -6.75 -18.39 -21.24
N ASP A 155 -7.10 -19.23 -20.28
CA ASP A 155 -8.39 -19.21 -19.60
C ASP A 155 -8.30 -18.48 -18.27
N VAL A 156 -9.27 -17.60 -18.02
CA VAL A 156 -9.33 -16.79 -16.80
C VAL A 156 -10.66 -17.08 -16.11
N THR A 157 -10.63 -17.51 -14.86
CA THR A 157 -11.84 -17.84 -14.11
C THR A 157 -12.74 -16.62 -13.99
N GLY A 158 -14.02 -16.78 -14.34
CA GLY A 158 -15.00 -15.68 -14.39
C GLY A 158 -15.01 -14.89 -15.70
N ALA A 159 -13.98 -15.02 -16.53
CA ALA A 159 -13.90 -14.38 -17.86
C ALA A 159 -14.06 -15.37 -19.02
N GLY A 160 -13.64 -16.62 -18.84
CA GLY A 160 -13.50 -17.62 -19.91
C GLY A 160 -12.16 -17.48 -20.65
N THR A 161 -12.12 -17.94 -21.91
CA THR A 161 -10.93 -17.81 -22.75
C THR A 161 -10.74 -16.36 -23.18
N VAL A 162 -9.63 -15.75 -22.78
CA VAL A 162 -9.29 -14.37 -23.16
C VAL A 162 -8.39 -14.31 -24.41
N ALA A 163 -7.60 -15.37 -24.62
CA ALA A 163 -6.72 -15.49 -25.76
C ALA A 163 -6.33 -16.95 -26.02
N THR A 164 -5.74 -17.20 -27.19
CA THR A 164 -5.10 -18.47 -27.57
C THR A 164 -3.65 -18.22 -27.91
N ARG A 165 -2.78 -19.18 -27.57
CA ARG A 165 -1.39 -19.18 -28.01
C ARG A 165 -1.31 -19.88 -29.36
N ASN A 166 -0.82 -19.17 -30.36
CA ASN A 166 -0.52 -19.71 -31.68
C ASN A 166 0.96 -19.50 -32.01
N GLY A 167 1.78 -20.51 -31.71
CA GLY A 167 3.23 -20.44 -31.85
C GLY A 167 3.84 -19.35 -30.98
N ASN A 168 4.41 -18.33 -31.64
CA ASN A 168 5.09 -17.18 -31.02
C ASN A 168 4.17 -15.97 -30.82
N MET A 169 2.85 -16.13 -31.02
CA MET A 169 1.86 -15.08 -30.85
C MET A 169 0.79 -15.50 -29.85
N ILE A 170 0.24 -14.51 -29.16
CA ILE A 170 -1.01 -14.57 -28.40
C ILE A 170 -2.06 -13.86 -29.23
N ASN A 171 -3.09 -14.60 -29.65
CA ASN A 171 -4.22 -14.05 -30.39
C ASN A 171 -5.41 -13.92 -29.45
N VAL A 172 -6.02 -12.76 -29.40
CA VAL A 172 -7.19 -12.53 -28.53
C VAL A 172 -8.39 -13.36 -28.97
N PHE A 173 -9.24 -13.74 -28.02
CA PHE A 173 -10.43 -14.53 -28.28
C PHE A 173 -11.69 -13.67 -28.25
N GLY A 174 -12.57 -13.82 -29.25
CA GLY A 174 -13.86 -13.10 -29.28
C GLY A 174 -13.71 -11.57 -29.24
N ALA A 175 -14.37 -10.93 -28.28
CA ALA A 175 -14.39 -9.48 -28.12
C ALA A 175 -13.18 -8.91 -27.37
N TRP A 176 -12.30 -9.75 -26.84
CA TRP A 176 -11.09 -9.30 -26.15
C TRP A 176 -10.12 -8.61 -27.11
N LYS A 177 -9.34 -7.68 -26.58
CA LYS A 177 -8.18 -7.01 -27.19
C LYS A 177 -7.03 -7.08 -26.19
N VAL A 178 -5.79 -6.90 -26.62
CA VAL A 178 -4.60 -7.07 -25.79
C VAL A 178 -3.64 -5.88 -25.88
N GLN A 179 -3.05 -5.52 -24.75
CA GLN A 179 -1.90 -4.63 -24.67
C GLN A 179 -0.75 -5.37 -23.99
N TYR A 180 0.46 -5.22 -24.52
CA TYR A 180 1.65 -5.93 -24.07
C TYR A 180 2.66 -4.97 -23.42
N PHE A 181 3.20 -5.35 -22.26
CA PHE A 181 4.05 -4.53 -21.40
C PHE A 181 5.48 -5.06 -21.26
N GLY A 182 5.92 -5.93 -22.17
CA GLY A 182 7.28 -6.45 -22.12
C GLY A 182 7.50 -7.52 -21.06
N TYR A 183 8.77 -7.79 -20.79
CA TYR A 183 9.25 -8.69 -19.74
C TYR A 183 9.05 -8.08 -18.35
N GLN A 184 8.44 -8.81 -17.44
CA GLN A 184 8.17 -8.43 -16.06
C GLN A 184 8.46 -9.58 -15.11
N THR A 185 9.14 -9.32 -14.00
CA THR A 185 9.38 -10.31 -12.94
C THR A 185 8.40 -10.20 -11.79
N ASN A 186 7.65 -9.10 -11.73
CA ASN A 186 6.65 -8.83 -10.72
C ASN A 186 5.28 -8.71 -11.40
N PHE A 187 4.33 -9.55 -10.97
CA PHE A 187 2.96 -9.46 -11.48
C PHE A 187 2.39 -8.06 -11.28
N ASN A 188 2.64 -7.42 -10.15
CA ASN A 188 2.09 -6.11 -9.79
C ASN A 188 2.87 -4.90 -10.36
N SER A 189 3.87 -5.13 -11.22
CA SER A 189 4.68 -4.07 -11.86
C SER A 189 3.86 -3.03 -12.64
N VAL A 190 2.79 -3.46 -13.30
CA VAL A 190 1.87 -2.58 -14.02
C VAL A 190 0.56 -2.51 -13.27
N VAL A 191 0.24 -1.33 -12.74
CA VAL A 191 -1.13 -1.00 -12.32
C VAL A 191 -1.96 -0.97 -13.61
N ILE A 192 -3.07 -1.72 -13.64
CA ILE A 192 -3.89 -1.85 -14.86
C ILE A 192 -4.16 -0.43 -15.41
N VAL A 193 -4.08 -0.24 -16.73
CA VAL A 193 -4.22 1.09 -17.33
C VAL A 193 -5.58 1.16 -18.02
N THR A 194 -6.45 2.09 -17.61
CA THR A 194 -7.75 2.32 -18.26
C THR A 194 -7.73 3.42 -19.31
N ASN A 195 -6.55 3.93 -19.66
CA ASN A 195 -6.40 4.71 -20.89
C ASN A 195 -6.55 3.76 -22.10
N MET A 196 -7.79 3.70 -22.61
CA MET A 196 -8.31 2.76 -23.62
C MET A 196 -7.68 2.88 -25.03
N ASN A 197 -6.56 3.56 -25.18
CA ASN A 197 -5.91 3.77 -26.47
C ASN A 197 -4.77 2.75 -26.65
N GLY A 198 -4.88 1.88 -27.67
CA GLY A 198 -3.77 1.00 -28.09
C GLY A 198 -3.87 -0.46 -27.66
N PHE A 199 -5.08 -1.04 -27.66
CA PHE A 199 -5.21 -2.51 -27.57
C PHE A 199 -5.28 -3.14 -28.96
N ASP A 200 -4.45 -4.14 -29.18
CA ASP A 200 -4.30 -4.88 -30.43
C ASP A 200 -5.14 -6.17 -30.44
N ASN A 201 -5.17 -6.83 -31.61
CA ASN A 201 -5.78 -8.16 -31.76
C ASN A 201 -4.81 -9.30 -31.41
N ASN A 202 -3.52 -9.00 -31.26
CA ASN A 202 -2.52 -9.99 -30.92
C ASN A 202 -1.29 -9.32 -30.29
N ALA A 203 -0.48 -10.13 -29.63
CA ALA A 203 0.78 -9.71 -29.02
C ALA A 203 1.82 -10.84 -29.17
N PRO A 204 3.12 -10.54 -29.15
CA PRO A 204 4.15 -11.57 -29.12
C PRO A 204 4.01 -12.42 -27.85
N TYR A 205 4.18 -13.73 -27.97
CA TYR A 205 4.31 -14.63 -26.82
C TYR A 205 5.72 -14.54 -26.26
N LEU A 206 5.83 -14.12 -25.00
CA LEU A 206 7.08 -14.07 -24.24
C LEU A 206 6.88 -14.66 -22.84
N VAL A 207 7.84 -15.50 -22.42
CA VAL A 207 7.98 -15.91 -21.01
C VAL A 207 8.35 -14.69 -20.17
N ASN A 208 7.68 -14.54 -19.03
CA ASN A 208 7.64 -13.32 -18.23
C ASN A 208 7.02 -12.12 -18.97
N GLY A 209 6.30 -12.34 -20.06
CA GLY A 209 5.53 -11.29 -20.72
C GLY A 209 4.29 -10.92 -19.89
N LEU A 210 4.06 -9.63 -19.70
CA LEU A 210 2.84 -9.12 -19.05
C LEU A 210 1.86 -8.56 -20.09
N TYR A 211 0.61 -9.00 -19.98
CA TYR A 211 -0.46 -8.66 -20.91
C TYR A 211 -1.68 -8.16 -20.14
N ILE A 212 -2.32 -7.13 -20.68
CA ILE A 212 -3.63 -6.66 -20.23
C ILE A 212 -4.61 -6.91 -21.36
N PHE A 213 -5.67 -7.66 -21.08
CA PHE A 213 -6.77 -7.91 -21.98
C PHE A 213 -7.97 -7.07 -21.59
N TYR A 214 -8.64 -6.46 -22.58
CA TYR A 214 -9.85 -5.66 -22.39
C TYR A 214 -10.92 -6.04 -23.41
N ASN A 215 -12.18 -6.08 -23.01
CA ASN A 215 -13.30 -6.41 -23.93
C ASN A 215 -14.38 -5.34 -24.04
N GLY A 216 -14.15 -4.14 -23.49
CA GLY A 216 -15.14 -3.07 -23.41
C GLY A 216 -15.80 -2.90 -22.04
N SER A 217 -15.79 -3.93 -21.18
CA SER A 217 -16.38 -3.86 -19.84
C SER A 217 -15.49 -4.43 -18.73
N ALA A 218 -14.64 -5.39 -19.06
CA ALA A 218 -13.81 -6.14 -18.12
C ALA A 218 -12.34 -6.15 -18.54
N LEU A 219 -11.46 -6.30 -17.56
CA LEU A 219 -10.01 -6.41 -17.74
C LEU A 219 -9.51 -7.74 -17.18
N ALA A 220 -8.62 -8.40 -17.93
CA ALA A 220 -7.86 -9.53 -17.44
C ALA A 220 -6.36 -9.24 -17.57
N LYS A 221 -5.64 -9.37 -16.47
CA LYS A 221 -4.18 -9.25 -16.45
C LYS A 221 -3.58 -10.63 -16.47
N VAL A 222 -2.57 -10.86 -17.29
CA VAL A 222 -1.90 -12.16 -17.40
C VAL A 222 -0.39 -11.95 -17.44
N LEU A 223 0.32 -12.68 -16.60
CA LEU A 223 1.79 -12.80 -16.66
C LEU A 223 2.12 -14.24 -17.01
N ILE A 224 2.78 -14.43 -18.15
CA ILE A 224 3.24 -15.75 -18.56
C ILE A 224 4.49 -16.09 -17.76
N GLY A 225 4.50 -17.24 -17.10
CA GLY A 225 5.66 -17.79 -16.41
C GLY A 225 6.42 -18.83 -17.24
N ALA A 226 7.38 -19.48 -16.60
CA ALA A 226 8.10 -20.61 -17.19
C ALA A 226 7.18 -21.81 -17.43
N SER A 227 7.61 -22.73 -18.30
CA SER A 227 6.89 -23.99 -18.57
C SER A 227 5.43 -23.81 -18.97
N ASN A 228 5.14 -22.74 -19.73
CA ASN A 228 3.79 -22.36 -20.17
C ASN A 228 2.81 -22.08 -19.03
N THR A 229 3.27 -21.90 -17.79
CA THR A 229 2.40 -21.45 -16.70
C THR A 229 2.03 -19.98 -16.91
N TYR A 230 0.94 -19.54 -16.31
CA TYR A 230 0.61 -18.13 -16.22
C TYR A 230 -0.13 -17.83 -14.93
N GLN A 231 0.09 -16.63 -14.44
CA GLN A 231 -0.70 -15.99 -13.40
C GLN A 231 -1.72 -15.08 -14.07
N TRP A 232 -2.92 -14.99 -13.52
CA TRP A 232 -3.94 -14.08 -13.99
C TRP A 232 -4.64 -13.35 -12.85
N ALA A 233 -5.23 -12.20 -13.19
CA ALA A 233 -6.18 -11.50 -12.35
C ALA A 233 -7.30 -10.91 -13.20
N TYR A 234 -8.53 -10.91 -12.68
CA TYR A 234 -9.71 -10.56 -13.45
C TYR A 234 -10.54 -9.46 -12.77
N GLN A 235 -11.00 -8.49 -13.54
CA GLN A 235 -11.87 -7.42 -13.07
C GLN A 235 -13.05 -7.27 -14.03
N ASN A 236 -14.26 -7.58 -13.54
CA ASN A 236 -15.47 -7.62 -14.36
C ASN A 236 -16.09 -6.23 -14.64
N ASN A 237 -15.67 -5.20 -13.90
CA ASN A 237 -16.15 -3.83 -14.03
C ASN A 237 -14.98 -2.85 -14.17
N ALA A 238 -14.24 -2.98 -15.26
CA ALA A 238 -13.08 -2.15 -15.54
C ALA A 238 -13.42 -0.67 -15.74
N ALA A 239 -14.61 -0.38 -16.26
CA ALA A 239 -15.07 0.99 -16.48
C ALA A 239 -15.28 1.79 -15.19
N SER A 240 -15.46 1.12 -14.05
CA SER A 240 -15.59 1.78 -12.74
C SER A 240 -14.27 2.32 -12.18
N TRP A 241 -13.16 2.13 -12.91
CA TRP A 241 -11.82 2.35 -12.40
C TRP A 241 -11.03 3.30 -13.29
N ASN A 242 -10.64 4.44 -12.73
CA ASN A 242 -9.73 5.40 -13.37
C ASN A 242 -8.28 5.14 -12.92
N GLY A 243 -7.86 3.87 -12.87
CA GLY A 243 -6.55 3.48 -12.36
C GLY A 243 -5.43 4.36 -12.89
N VAL A 244 -4.78 5.09 -11.97
CA VAL A 244 -3.49 5.76 -12.19
C VAL A 244 -2.42 4.85 -11.60
#